data_AF-A0A667X1N7-F1
#
_entry.id   AF-A0A667X1N7-F1
#
_cell.length_a   1.000
_cell.length_b   1.000
_cell.length_c   1.000
_cell.angle_alpha   90.00
_cell.angle_beta   90.00
_cell.angle_gamma   90.00
#
_symmetry.space_group_name_H-M   'P 1'
#
loop_
_entity.id
_entity.type
_entity.pdbx_description
1 polymer ?
#
loop_
_entity_poly.entity_id
_entity_poly.type
_entity_poly.pdbx_seq_one_letter_code
_entity_poly.pdbx_strand_id
1 'polypeptide(L)' 'MASQGMESMKLAADQVKVLEQNFRRISKHPDVGTLSLIAAECGLSEEETQKWFRLRNAQWRQAEGLPAELGSVKD' A
#
# COMPACT_ATOMS: atom_id res chain seq x y z
N MET A 1 15.29 -0.48 -3.03
CA MET A 1 14.92 0.88 -2.56
C MET A 1 13.48 0.98 -2.04
N ALA A 2 12.50 0.23 -2.54
CA ALA A 2 11.11 0.30 -2.05
C ALA A 2 10.80 -0.53 -0.78
N SER A 3 11.64 -1.51 -0.44
CA SER A 3 11.51 -2.37 0.75
C SER A 3 11.74 -1.61 2.07
N GLN A 4 12.72 -0.69 2.08
CA GLN A 4 13.14 0.05 3.28
C GLN A 4 12.05 0.99 3.84
N GLY A 5 11.12 1.46 2.99
CA GLY A 5 10.03 2.34 3.42
C GLY A 5 8.98 1.66 4.30
N MET A 6 8.74 0.36 4.07
CA MET A 6 7.78 -0.42 4.88
C MET A 6 8.38 -0.87 6.21
N GLU A 7 9.67 -1.23 6.22
CA GLU A 7 10.39 -1.65 7.43
C GLU A 7 10.42 -0.54 8.50
N SER A 8 10.36 0.73 8.06
CA SER A 8 10.30 1.87 8.97
C SER A 8 8.95 2.04 9.69
N MET A 9 7.86 1.41 9.24
CA MET A 9 6.52 1.63 9.79
C MET A 9 6.21 0.79 11.03
N LYS A 10 7.11 -0.13 11.44
CA LYS A 10 7.00 -0.98 12.64
C LYS A 10 5.60 -1.57 12.87
N LEU A 11 4.96 -2.04 11.81
CA LEU A 11 3.60 -2.61 11.86
C LEU A 11 3.61 -4.02 12.44
N ALA A 12 2.58 -4.38 13.21
CA ALA A 12 2.37 -5.73 13.69
C ALA A 12 2.00 -6.68 12.55
N ALA A 13 2.28 -7.98 12.71
CA ALA A 13 2.01 -9.00 11.69
C ALA A 13 0.53 -9.04 11.27
N ASP A 14 -0.38 -8.90 12.24
CA ASP A 14 -1.83 -8.86 11.97
C ASP A 14 -2.24 -7.62 11.17
N GLN A 15 -1.66 -6.45 11.46
CA GLN A 15 -1.91 -5.22 10.69
C GLN A 15 -1.42 -5.39 9.24
N VAL A 16 -0.21 -5.91 9.04
CA VAL A 16 0.33 -6.18 7.69
C VAL A 16 -0.55 -7.17 6.94
N LYS A 17 -1.04 -8.21 7.61
CA LYS A 17 -1.94 -9.21 7.00
C LYS A 17 -3.24 -8.58 6.52
N VAL A 18 -3.87 -7.73 7.33
CA VAL A 18 -5.10 -7.01 6.98
C VAL A 18 -4.85 -6.06 5.80
N LEU A 19 -3.79 -5.25 5.87
CA LEU A 19 -3.40 -4.33 4.80
C LEU A 19 -3.15 -5.06 3.48
N GLU A 20 -2.42 -6.18 3.52
CA GLU A 20 -2.11 -6.95 2.32
C GLU A 20 -3.33 -7.69 1.75
N GLN A 21 -4.23 -8.18 2.60
CA GLN A 21 -5.51 -8.75 2.14
C GLN A 21 -6.35 -7.70 1.43
N ASN A 22 -6.51 -6.51 2.02
CA ASN A 22 -7.26 -5.42 1.42
C ASN A 22 -6.62 -4.94 0.11
N PHE A 23 -5.30 -4.79 0.09
CA PHE A 23 -4.55 -4.44 -1.12
C PHE A 23 -4.75 -5.44 -2.25
N ARG A 24 -4.73 -6.75 -1.95
CA ARG A 24 -4.88 -7.80 -2.96
C ARG A 24 -6.33 -7.98 -3.42
N ARG A 25 -7.30 -7.92 -2.51
CA ARG A 25 -8.70 -8.28 -2.76
C ARG A 25 -9.60 -7.10 -3.12
N ILE A 26 -9.37 -5.92 -2.55
CA ILE A 26 -10.25 -4.76 -2.73
C ILE A 26 -9.72 -3.86 -3.84
N SER A 27 -8.59 -3.19 -3.60
CA SER A 27 -7.98 -2.30 -4.59
C SER A 27 -6.52 -2.01 -4.25
N LYS A 28 -5.70 -1.79 -5.28
CA LYS A 28 -4.33 -1.27 -5.14
C LYS A 28 -4.31 0.24 -4.86
N HIS A 29 -5.44 0.90 -5.12
CA HIS A 29 -5.72 2.33 -4.97
C HIS A 29 -7.08 2.51 -4.28
N PRO A 30 -7.18 2.26 -2.96
CA PRO A 30 -8.43 2.51 -2.23
C PRO A 30 -8.76 4.00 -2.24
N ASP A 31 -10.05 4.33 -2.34
CA ASP A 31 -10.54 5.68 -2.10
C ASP A 31 -10.47 6.04 -0.60
N VAL A 32 -10.73 7.31 -0.28
CA VAL A 32 -10.65 7.81 1.11
C VAL A 32 -11.56 7.03 2.06
N GLY A 33 -12.78 6.68 1.65
CA GLY A 33 -13.72 5.94 2.50
C GLY A 33 -13.23 4.53 2.79
N THR A 34 -12.80 3.80 1.76
CA THR A 34 -12.21 2.46 1.92
C THR A 34 -10.96 2.50 2.81
N LEU A 35 -10.12 3.52 2.63
CA LEU A 35 -8.89 3.68 3.39
C LEU A 35 -9.15 3.96 4.87
N SER A 36 -10.17 4.77 5.18
CA SER A 36 -10.60 5.06 6.55
C SER A 36 -11.08 3.80 7.29
N LEU A 37 -11.83 2.92 6.60
CA LEU A 37 -12.27 1.64 7.15
C LEU A 37 -11.09 0.71 7.47
N ILE A 38 -10.12 0.60 6.56
CA ILE A 38 -8.94 -0.25 6.76
C ILE A 38 -8.07 0.27 7.90
N ALA A 39 -7.91 1.59 7.99
CA ALA A 39 -7.17 2.25 9.06
C ALA A 39 -7.79 1.92 10.43
N ALA A 40 -9.12 2.04 10.54
CA ALA A 40 -9.86 1.68 11.74
C ALA A 40 -9.72 0.19 12.10
N GLU A 41 -9.79 -0.72 11.11
CA GLU A 41 -9.63 -2.17 11.32
C GLU A 41 -8.22 -2.54 11.81
N CYS A 42 -7.19 -1.85 11.32
CA CYS A 42 -5.80 -2.06 11.74
C CYS A 42 -5.42 -1.30 13.02
N GLY A 43 -6.27 -0.37 13.50
CA GLY A 43 -5.91 0.57 14.55
C GLY A 43 -4.77 1.52 14.14
N LEU A 44 -4.70 1.88 12.85
CA LEU A 44 -3.71 2.80 12.29
C LEU A 44 -4.36 4.14 11.95
N SER A 45 -3.52 5.15 11.74
CA SER A 45 -3.99 6.39 11.12
C SER A 45 -4.24 6.22 9.61
N GLU A 46 -5.11 7.06 9.06
CA GLU A 46 -5.33 7.12 7.60
C GLU A 46 -4.03 7.44 6.86
N GLU A 47 -3.19 8.33 7.41
CA GLU A 47 -1.93 8.71 6.79
C GLU A 47 -0.93 7.54 6.72
N GLU A 48 -0.80 6.76 7.79
CA GLU A 48 0.02 5.54 7.80
C GLU A 48 -0.52 4.49 6.83
N THR A 49 -1.84 4.27 6.84
CA THR A 49 -2.48 3.33 5.92
C THR A 49 -2.21 3.74 4.47
N GLN A 50 -2.38 5.03 4.15
CA GLN A 50 -2.10 5.56 2.81
C GLN A 50 -0.64 5.41 2.41
N LYS A 51 0.29 5.71 3.32
CA LYS A 51 1.71 5.55 3.07
C LYS A 51 2.06 4.09 2.79
N TRP A 52 1.50 3.15 3.55
CA TRP A 52 1.70 1.72 3.31
C TRP A 52 1.19 1.30 1.92
N PHE A 53 -0.02 1.71 1.54
CA PHE A 53 -0.61 1.40 0.23
C PHE A 53 0.23 1.96 -0.93
N ARG A 54 0.72 3.20 -0.81
CA ARG A 54 1.61 3.81 -1.81
C ARG A 54 2.90 3.00 -1.98
N LEU A 55 3.55 2.63 -0.88
CA LEU A 55 4.77 1.83 -0.89
C LEU A 55 4.52 0.43 -1.48
N ARG A 56 3.42 -0.23 -1.10
CA ARG A 56 3.09 -1.58 -1.59
C ARG A 56 2.80 -1.55 -3.08
N ASN A 57 2.09 -0.53 -3.54
CA ASN A 57 1.79 -0.35 -4.94
C ASN A 57 3.05 -0.12 -5.78
N ALA A 58 4.01 0.67 -5.28
CA ALA A 58 5.29 0.86 -5.95
C ALA A 58 6.08 -0.47 -6.09
N GLN A 59 6.11 -1.29 -5.03
CA GLN A 59 6.72 -2.62 -5.08
C GLN A 59 5.99 -3.56 -6.06
N TRP A 60 4.66 -3.56 -6.04
CA TRP A 60 3.87 -4.38 -6.95
C TRP A 60 4.11 -3.98 -8.40
N ARG A 61 4.11 -2.67 -8.71
CA ARG A 61 4.45 -2.16 -10.06
C ARG A 61 5.82 -2.63 -10.54
N GLN A 62 6.84 -2.53 -9.69
CA GLN A 62 8.18 -3.01 -10.01
C GLN A 62 8.20 -4.52 -10.28
N ALA A 63 7.46 -5.31 -9.51
CA ALA A 63 7.36 -6.75 -9.70
C ALA A 63 6.63 -7.15 -11.00
N GLU A 64 5.63 -6.37 -11.42
CA GLU A 64 4.91 -6.57 -12.69
C GLU A 64 5.69 -6.04 -13.90
N GLY A 65 6.87 -5.44 -13.70
CA GLY A 65 7.63 -4.79 -14.78
C GLY A 65 7.01 -3.48 -15.27
N LEU A 66 6.06 -2.92 -14.52
CA LEU A 66 5.43 -1.64 -14.84
C LEU A 66 6.32 -0.48 -14.38
N PRO A 67 6.36 0.64 -15.13
CA PRO A 67 7.04 1.84 -14.66
C PRO A 67 6.43 2.30 -13.33
N ALA A 68 7.29 2.86 -12.47
CA ALA A 68 6.91 3.30 -11.13
C ALA A 68 5.80 4.37 -11.13
N GLU A 69 5.63 5.08 -12.26
CA GLU A 69 4.61 6.11 -12.46
C GLU A 69 3.59 5.67 -13.51
N LEU A 70 2.29 5.87 -13.21
CA LEU A 70 1.18 5.64 -14.13
C LEU A 70 1.24 6.70 -15.25
N GLY A 71 2.03 6.47 -16.29
CA GLY A 71 2.08 7.36 -17.47
C GLY A 71 3.42 7.50 -18.19
N SER A 72 4.52 6.92 -17.73
CA SER A 72 5.78 6.96 -18.48
C SER A 72 5.80 5.89 -19.58
N VAL A 73 4.94 6.07 -20.59
CA VAL A 73 5.07 5.44 -21.90
C VAL A 73 5.89 6.38 -22.79
N LYS A 74 7.20 6.37 -22.60
CA LYS A 74 8.17 6.89 -23.57
C LYS A 74 9.32 5.89 -23.63
N ASP A 75 9.21 4.92 -24.53
CA ASP A 75 9.83 5.00 -25.86
C ASP A 75 9.06 4.12 -26.85
#